data_AF-A0A9D1WNV8-F1
#
_entry.id   AF-A0A9D1WNV8-F1
#
_cell.length_a   1.000
_cell.length_b   1.000
_cell.length_c   1.000
_cell.angle_alpha   90.00
_cell.angle_beta   90.00
_cell.angle_gamma   90.00
#
_symmetry.space_group_name_H-M   'P 1'
#
loop_
_entity.id
_entity.type
_entity.pdbx_description
1 polymer ?
#
loop_
_entity_poly.entity_id
_entity_poly.type
_entity_poly.pdbx_seq_one_letter_code
_entity_poly.pdbx_strand_id
1 'polypeptide(L)'
;LLLNAGRGDCLDGQALHRRLSEAADISAVLDVWEGEPNIDPALHERVTLATPHIAGYSLDGKLRGTHRIYTALCRQLGLPARVSLDDLLPPPPVSSVMLGDALATGLEPEDLLRLCQRMVYDVRRDHDSLLRESHRLGVARGFDFCRANYPLRREFSTLMARLEPGVEMQQEDNEKPALLLRSAGFQVAGFD
;
A
#
# COMPACT_ATOMS: atom_id res chain seq x y z
N LEU A 1 17.01 -6.55 -3.71
CA LEU A 1 15.89 -6.20 -2.80
C LEU A 1 15.19 -7.49 -2.39
N LEU A 2 15.07 -7.71 -1.08
CA LEU A 2 14.25 -8.74 -0.47
C LEU A 2 13.00 -8.07 0.13
N LEU A 3 11.82 -8.65 -0.10
CA LEU A 3 10.56 -8.19 0.47
C LEU A 3 9.82 -9.36 1.12
N ASN A 4 9.42 -9.22 2.38
CA ASN A 4 8.53 -10.18 3.04
C ASN A 4 7.32 -9.47 3.66
N ALA A 5 6.14 -9.75 3.11
CA ALA A 5 4.83 -9.38 3.66
C ALA A 5 3.89 -10.60 3.71
N GLY A 6 4.46 -11.82 3.75
CA GLY A 6 3.74 -13.07 3.81
C GLY A 6 3.53 -13.54 5.25
N ARG A 7 4.49 -14.34 5.75
CA ARG A 7 4.57 -14.75 7.15
C ARG A 7 6.00 -14.59 7.66
N GLY A 8 6.13 -14.30 8.95
CA GLY A 8 7.43 -14.06 9.58
C GLY A 8 8.36 -15.26 9.48
N ASP A 9 7.83 -16.45 9.77
CA ASP A 9 8.52 -17.75 9.77
C ASP A 9 8.85 -18.30 8.37
N CYS A 10 8.49 -17.59 7.30
CA CYS A 10 8.99 -17.90 5.96
C CYS A 10 10.45 -17.50 5.73
N LEU A 11 11.04 -16.74 6.66
CA LEU A 11 12.40 -16.23 6.56
C LEU A 11 13.12 -16.33 7.90
N ASP A 12 14.32 -16.91 7.91
CA ASP A 12 15.21 -16.91 9.07
C ASP A 12 15.76 -15.49 9.32
N GLY A 13 15.26 -14.84 10.38
CA GLY A 13 15.63 -13.49 10.76
C GLY A 13 17.09 -13.34 11.16
N GLN A 14 17.69 -14.37 11.77
CA GLN A 14 19.10 -14.34 12.18
C GLN A 14 20.05 -14.50 10.99
N ALA A 15 19.69 -15.33 10.02
CA ALA A 15 20.40 -15.42 8.75
C ALA A 15 20.35 -14.10 7.99
N LEU A 16 19.18 -13.44 7.92
CA LEU A 16 19.05 -12.13 7.28
C LEU A 16 19.83 -11.05 8.02
N HIS A 17 19.78 -11.01 9.34
CA HIS A 17 20.55 -10.05 10.15
C HIS A 17 22.06 -10.17 9.88
N ARG A 18 22.60 -11.40 9.88
CA ARG A 18 24.02 -11.65 9.51
C ARG A 18 24.31 -11.18 8.09
N ARG A 19 23.46 -11.53 7.14
CA ARG A 19 23.65 -11.19 5.72
C ARG A 19 23.68 -9.68 5.48
N LEU A 20 22.83 -8.92 6.17
CA LEU A 20 22.79 -7.46 6.12
C LEU A 20 23.96 -6.81 6.88
N SER A 21 24.57 -7.52 7.82
CA SER A 21 25.73 -7.04 8.60
C SER A 21 27.05 -7.21 7.85
N GLU A 22 27.19 -8.31 7.10
CA GLU A 22 28.45 -8.69 6.45
C GLU A 22 28.64 -8.03 5.08
N ALA A 23 27.56 -7.81 4.32
CA ALA A 23 27.63 -7.20 3.00
C ALA A 23 26.39 -6.35 2.70
N ALA A 24 26.64 -5.13 2.19
CA ALA A 24 25.61 -4.14 1.86
C ALA A 24 25.09 -4.26 0.41
N ASP A 25 25.10 -5.46 -0.17
CA ASP A 25 24.68 -5.75 -1.53
C ASP A 25 23.20 -6.14 -1.65
N ILE A 26 22.50 -6.32 -0.53
CA ILE A 26 21.04 -6.48 -0.49
C ILE A 26 20.38 -5.45 0.43
N SER A 27 19.17 -5.06 0.07
CA SER A 27 18.22 -4.30 0.90
C SER A 27 17.05 -5.20 1.29
N ALA A 28 16.44 -4.95 2.45
CA ALA A 28 15.32 -5.72 2.96
C ALA A 28 14.14 -4.82 3.33
N VAL A 29 12.93 -5.23 2.98
CA VAL A 29 11.66 -4.59 3.36
C VAL A 29 10.79 -5.64 4.02
N LEU A 30 10.49 -5.46 5.31
CA LEU A 30 9.75 -6.44 6.11
C LEU A 30 8.47 -5.83 6.68
N ASP A 31 7.33 -6.44 6.38
CA ASP A 31 6.08 -6.19 7.08
C ASP A 31 5.79 -7.26 8.13
N VAL A 32 6.35 -8.47 7.97
CA VAL A 32 6.13 -9.60 8.87
C VAL A 32 7.45 -10.09 9.45
N TRP A 33 7.39 -10.58 10.68
CA TRP A 33 8.58 -10.85 11.50
C TRP A 33 8.46 -12.18 12.24
N GLU A 34 9.59 -12.87 12.44
CA GLU A 34 9.64 -13.97 13.41
C GLU A 34 9.46 -13.39 14.82
N GLY A 35 8.63 -14.04 15.65
CA GLY A 35 8.46 -13.66 17.06
C GLY A 35 7.54 -12.47 17.33
N GLU A 36 6.68 -12.07 16.39
CA GLU A 36 5.68 -11.01 16.61
C GLU A 36 4.88 -11.21 17.91
N PRO A 37 4.61 -10.14 18.69
CA PRO A 37 4.98 -8.74 18.43
C PRO A 37 6.42 -8.37 18.87
N ASN A 38 7.16 -9.30 19.48
CA ASN A 38 8.50 -9.06 20.02
C ASN A 38 9.59 -9.28 18.97
N ILE A 39 9.56 -8.45 17.92
CA ILE A 39 10.49 -8.51 16.79
C ILE A 39 11.94 -8.27 17.24
N ASP A 40 12.91 -8.87 16.54
CA ASP A 40 14.35 -8.65 16.81
C ASP A 40 14.74 -7.18 16.52
N PRO A 41 15.13 -6.38 17.54
CA PRO A 41 15.50 -4.99 17.35
C PRO A 41 16.73 -4.82 16.46
N ALA A 42 17.68 -5.76 16.54
CA ALA A 42 18.92 -5.69 15.75
C ALA A 42 18.64 -5.91 14.26
N LEU A 43 17.70 -6.77 13.91
CA LEU A 43 17.22 -6.91 12.54
C LEU A 43 16.41 -5.67 12.12
N HIS A 44 15.51 -5.20 12.98
CA HIS A 44 14.67 -4.02 12.71
C HIS A 44 15.50 -2.78 12.33
N GLU A 45 16.61 -2.53 13.01
CA GLU A 45 17.51 -1.40 12.72
C GLU A 45 18.27 -1.51 11.39
N ARG A 46 18.36 -2.71 10.80
CA ARG A 46 19.13 -2.96 9.57
C ARG A 46 18.31 -3.00 8.30
N VAL A 47 17.00 -3.24 8.40
CA VAL A 47 16.15 -3.29 7.21
C VAL A 47 15.92 -1.88 6.66
N THR A 48 15.72 -1.79 5.35
CA THR A 48 15.47 -0.52 4.66
C THR A 48 14.08 0.03 4.98
N LEU A 49 13.11 -0.86 5.20
CA LEU A 49 11.77 -0.49 5.62
C LEU A 49 11.16 -1.61 6.47
N ALA A 50 10.51 -1.20 7.55
CA ALA A 50 9.92 -2.07 8.55
C ALA A 50 8.50 -1.62 8.87
N THR A 51 7.52 -2.52 8.83
CA THR A 51 6.14 -2.23 9.27
C THR A 51 5.60 -3.35 10.18
N PRO A 52 4.60 -3.05 11.04
CA PRO A 52 4.13 -4.00 12.05
C PRO A 52 2.98 -4.87 11.56
N HIS A 53 3.19 -5.64 10.49
CA HIS A 53 2.22 -6.58 9.92
C HIS A 53 0.89 -5.92 9.54
N ILE A 54 0.99 -4.89 8.70
CA ILE A 54 -0.13 -4.03 8.27
C ILE A 54 -0.25 -3.92 6.73
N ALA A 55 0.51 -4.69 5.94
CA ALA A 55 0.44 -4.62 4.49
C ALA A 55 -0.99 -4.86 3.97
N GLY A 56 -1.79 -5.67 4.67
CA GLY A 56 -3.19 -5.95 4.35
C GLY A 56 -4.25 -5.03 4.99
N TYR A 57 -3.88 -3.98 5.74
CA TYR A 57 -4.80 -3.23 6.61
C TYR A 57 -5.66 -2.15 5.92
N SER A 58 -5.89 -2.22 4.60
CA SER A 58 -6.79 -1.28 3.92
C SER A 58 -8.23 -1.39 4.47
N LEU A 59 -8.92 -0.25 4.56
CA LEU A 59 -10.36 -0.23 4.89
C LEU A 59 -11.15 -1.04 3.85
N ASP A 60 -10.81 -0.84 2.57
CA ASP A 60 -11.39 -1.52 1.42
C ASP A 60 -11.22 -3.05 1.55
N GLY A 61 -10.02 -3.52 1.92
CA GLY A 61 -9.74 -4.94 2.14
C GLY A 61 -10.54 -5.54 3.29
N LYS A 62 -10.64 -4.81 4.42
CA LYS A 62 -11.45 -5.23 5.58
C LYS A 62 -12.94 -5.38 5.21
N LEU A 63 -13.52 -4.36 4.57
CA LEU A 63 -14.93 -4.38 4.17
C LEU A 63 -15.22 -5.38 3.05
N ARG A 64 -14.29 -5.56 2.11
CA ARG A 64 -14.37 -6.58 1.06
C ARG A 64 -14.42 -7.99 1.64
N GLY A 65 -13.68 -8.26 2.72
CA GLY A 65 -13.76 -9.53 3.44
C GLY A 65 -15.18 -9.83 3.94
N THR A 66 -15.77 -8.87 4.65
CA THR A 66 -17.17 -8.96 5.12
C THR A 66 -18.17 -9.10 3.97
N HIS A 67 -18.01 -8.30 2.91
CA HIS A 67 -18.91 -8.31 1.74
C HIS A 67 -18.87 -9.65 0.99
N ARG A 68 -17.70 -10.29 0.89
CA ARG A 68 -17.56 -11.64 0.31
C ARG A 68 -18.32 -12.69 1.11
N ILE A 69 -18.24 -12.64 2.46
CA ILE A 69 -18.98 -13.54 3.34
C ILE A 69 -20.49 -13.30 3.20
N TYR A 70 -20.92 -12.03 3.23
CA TYR A 70 -22.31 -11.63 3.02
C TYR A 70 -22.86 -12.19 1.69
N THR A 71 -22.14 -11.97 0.59
CA THR A 71 -22.54 -12.45 -0.74
C THR A 71 -22.62 -13.97 -0.79
N ALA A 72 -21.65 -14.67 -0.20
CA ALA A 72 -21.67 -16.13 -0.13
C ALA A 72 -22.84 -16.67 0.69
N LEU A 73 -23.18 -16.03 1.81
CA LEU A 73 -24.31 -16.38 2.66
C LEU A 73 -25.65 -16.14 1.95
N CYS A 74 -25.83 -14.98 1.31
CA CYS A 74 -27.01 -14.70 0.48
C CYS A 74 -27.23 -15.78 -0.57
N ARG A 75 -26.16 -16.16 -1.29
CA ARG A 75 -26.20 -17.25 -2.28
C ARG A 75 -26.60 -18.58 -1.64
N GLN A 76 -26.04 -18.91 -0.48
CA GLN A 76 -26.34 -20.17 0.22
C GLN A 76 -27.81 -20.25 0.69
N LEU A 77 -28.40 -19.11 1.06
CA LEU A 77 -29.78 -19.03 1.53
C LEU A 77 -30.81 -18.77 0.41
N GLY A 78 -30.37 -18.62 -0.85
CA GLY A 78 -31.24 -18.24 -1.96
C GLY A 78 -31.80 -16.82 -1.86
N LEU A 79 -31.14 -15.94 -1.11
CA LEU A 79 -31.53 -14.54 -0.92
C LEU A 79 -30.75 -13.63 -1.89
N PRO A 80 -31.35 -12.53 -2.38
CA PRO A 80 -30.62 -11.55 -3.18
C PRO A 80 -29.62 -10.77 -2.29
N ALA A 81 -28.39 -10.59 -2.80
CA ALA A 81 -27.45 -9.63 -2.24
C ALA A 81 -27.87 -8.22 -2.70
N ARG A 82 -28.28 -7.38 -1.75
CA ARG A 82 -28.84 -6.04 -2.01
C ARG A 82 -27.89 -4.90 -1.66
N VAL A 83 -26.84 -5.19 -0.90
CA VAL A 83 -25.84 -4.21 -0.47
C VAL A 83 -24.58 -4.45 -1.29
N SER A 84 -24.14 -3.43 -2.03
CA SER A 84 -22.87 -3.43 -2.75
C SER A 84 -21.71 -3.06 -1.81
N LEU A 85 -20.48 -3.28 -2.24
CA LEU A 85 -19.31 -2.85 -1.47
C LEU A 85 -19.22 -1.32 -1.41
N ASP A 86 -19.61 -0.63 -2.48
CA ASP A 86 -19.59 0.83 -2.56
C ASP A 86 -20.58 1.48 -1.60
N ASP A 87 -21.72 0.82 -1.31
CA ASP A 87 -22.68 1.27 -0.29
C ASP A 87 -22.08 1.29 1.14
N LEU A 88 -21.03 0.49 1.37
CA LEU A 88 -20.40 0.32 2.68
C LEU A 88 -19.17 1.21 2.86
N LEU A 89 -18.53 1.61 1.76
CA LEU A 89 -17.27 2.34 1.79
C LEU A 89 -17.53 3.85 2.00
N PRO A 90 -16.94 4.48 3.03
CA PRO A 90 -16.98 5.93 3.12
C PRO A 90 -16.22 6.56 1.95
N PRO A 91 -16.47 7.84 1.61
CA PRO A 91 -15.68 8.54 0.60
C PRO A 91 -14.19 8.58 1.02
N PRO A 92 -13.24 8.42 0.08
CA PRO A 92 -11.83 8.58 0.39
C PRO A 92 -11.53 10.07 0.68
N PRO A 93 -10.49 10.39 1.48
CA PRO A 93 -10.09 11.77 1.72
C PRO A 93 -9.74 12.55 0.45
N VAL A 94 -9.22 11.85 -0.57
CA VAL A 94 -8.98 12.36 -1.92
C VAL A 94 -9.58 11.37 -2.91
N SER A 95 -10.64 11.77 -3.62
CA SER A 95 -11.35 10.93 -4.59
C SER A 95 -10.88 11.14 -6.03
N SER A 96 -10.33 12.32 -6.33
CA SER A 96 -9.78 12.62 -7.66
C SER A 96 -8.66 13.63 -7.61
N VAL A 97 -7.76 13.54 -8.58
CA VAL A 97 -6.69 14.51 -8.82
C VAL A 97 -6.67 14.88 -10.30
N MET A 98 -6.52 16.17 -10.60
CA MET A 98 -6.20 16.63 -11.94
C MET A 98 -4.68 16.65 -12.10
N LEU A 99 -4.20 15.94 -13.10
CA LEU A 99 -2.81 15.87 -13.49
C LEU A 99 -2.72 16.69 -14.78
N GLY A 100 -2.05 17.84 -14.69
CA GLY A 100 -1.79 18.66 -15.87
C GLY A 100 -0.93 17.92 -16.88
N ASP A 101 -0.46 18.62 -17.92
CA ASP A 101 0.46 18.04 -18.91
C ASP A 101 1.84 17.70 -18.30
N ALA A 102 1.87 16.63 -17.51
CA ALA A 102 3.02 16.14 -16.78
C ALA A 102 4.17 15.81 -17.73
N LEU A 103 3.84 15.33 -18.93
CA LEU A 103 4.81 15.01 -19.97
C LEU A 103 5.39 16.28 -20.60
N ALA A 104 4.61 17.34 -20.85
CA ALA A 104 5.16 18.63 -21.27
C ALA A 104 6.06 19.28 -20.21
N THR A 105 5.88 18.94 -18.92
CA THR A 105 6.80 19.36 -17.86
C THR A 105 8.06 18.50 -17.74
N GLY A 106 8.23 17.48 -18.59
CA GLY A 106 9.37 16.55 -18.56
C GLY A 106 9.31 15.54 -17.41
N LEU A 107 8.14 15.33 -16.80
CA LEU A 107 7.96 14.34 -15.74
C LEU A 107 7.77 12.95 -16.37
N GLU A 108 8.62 12.00 -15.99
CA GLU A 108 8.50 10.63 -16.48
C GLU A 108 7.22 9.94 -15.96
N PRO A 109 6.59 9.04 -16.75
CA PRO A 109 5.39 8.31 -16.34
C PRO A 109 5.53 7.61 -14.98
N GLU A 110 6.69 7.05 -14.68
CA GLU A 110 6.99 6.37 -13.43
C GLU A 110 6.97 7.33 -12.23
N ASP A 111 7.36 8.59 -12.41
CA ASP A 111 7.29 9.61 -11.37
C ASP A 111 5.86 10.07 -11.11
N LEU A 112 5.05 10.18 -12.17
CA LEU A 112 3.62 10.41 -12.04
C LEU A 112 2.93 9.29 -11.25
N LEU A 113 3.28 8.03 -11.54
CA LEU A 113 2.81 6.87 -10.77
C LEU A 113 3.20 7.00 -9.29
N ARG A 114 4.46 7.34 -8.98
CA ARG A 114 4.92 7.51 -7.59
C ARG A 114 4.17 8.61 -6.87
N LEU A 115 3.84 9.71 -7.54
CA LEU A 115 3.03 10.79 -6.97
C LEU A 115 1.62 10.28 -6.63
N CYS A 116 0.97 9.58 -7.56
CA CYS A 116 -0.36 9.00 -7.34
C CYS A 116 -0.39 7.97 -6.21
N GLN A 117 0.61 7.08 -6.16
CA GLN A 117 0.77 6.10 -5.07
C GLN A 117 0.88 6.79 -3.73
N ARG A 118 1.76 7.79 -3.60
CA ARG A 118 2.00 8.51 -2.34
C ARG A 118 0.80 9.35 -1.88
N MET A 119 -0.05 9.82 -2.79
CA MET A 119 -1.31 10.48 -2.44
C MET A 119 -2.29 9.52 -1.73
N VAL A 120 -2.29 8.23 -2.10
CA VAL A 120 -3.17 7.23 -1.50
C VAL A 120 -2.52 6.57 -0.29
N TYR A 121 -1.25 6.18 -0.41
CA TYR A 121 -0.52 5.45 0.62
C TYR A 121 1.00 5.64 0.50
N ASP A 122 1.60 6.18 1.56
CA ASP A 122 3.05 6.22 1.74
C ASP A 122 3.47 5.33 2.92
N VAL A 123 4.06 4.19 2.58
CA VAL A 123 4.52 3.16 3.53
C VAL A 123 5.58 3.69 4.52
N ARG A 124 6.30 4.76 4.18
CA ARG A 124 7.28 5.37 5.09
C ARG A 124 6.64 5.91 6.36
N ARG A 125 5.37 6.34 6.29
CA ARG A 125 4.59 6.75 7.47
C ARG A 125 4.48 5.61 8.50
N ASP A 126 4.24 4.40 8.03
CA ASP A 126 4.06 3.24 8.90
C ASP A 126 5.39 2.78 9.49
N HIS A 127 6.47 2.89 8.72
CA HIS A 127 7.83 2.68 9.20
C HIS A 127 8.22 3.66 10.31
N ASP A 128 8.03 4.96 10.06
CA ASP A 128 8.30 6.00 11.05
C ASP A 128 7.41 5.84 12.29
N SER A 129 6.18 5.34 12.13
CA SER A 129 5.30 5.03 13.25
C SER A 129 5.85 3.88 14.08
N LEU A 130 6.27 2.78 13.46
CA LEU A 130 6.80 1.63 14.19
C LEU A 130 8.05 2.01 14.99
N LEU A 131 8.96 2.77 14.38
CA LEU A 131 10.15 3.26 15.05
C LEU A 131 9.78 4.11 16.29
N ARG A 132 8.95 5.13 16.10
CA ARG A 132 8.51 6.05 17.15
C ARG A 132 7.83 5.34 18.31
N GLU A 133 6.89 4.44 18.02
CA GLU A 133 6.10 3.77 19.04
C GLU A 133 6.90 2.67 19.75
N SER A 134 7.84 2.01 19.06
CA SER A 134 8.79 1.08 19.68
C SER A 134 9.68 1.79 20.70
N HIS A 135 10.18 2.99 20.38
CA HIS A 135 10.93 3.81 21.33
C HIS A 135 10.08 4.28 22.52
N ARG A 136 8.82 4.66 22.28
CA ARG A 136 7.93 5.22 23.30
C ARG A 136 7.38 4.17 24.27
N LEU A 137 7.02 2.99 23.76
CA LEU A 137 6.28 1.96 24.51
C LEU A 137 7.07 0.69 24.77
N GLY A 138 8.26 0.55 24.17
CA GLY A 138 8.98 -0.72 24.04
C GLY A 138 8.50 -1.49 22.80
N VAL A 139 9.36 -2.35 22.26
CA VAL A 139 9.20 -3.01 20.94
C VAL A 139 7.83 -3.70 20.81
N ALA A 140 7.53 -4.66 21.68
CA ALA A 140 6.29 -5.42 21.59
C ALA A 140 5.02 -4.56 21.72
N ARG A 141 5.00 -3.61 22.67
CA ARG A 141 3.85 -2.73 22.88
C ARG A 141 3.71 -1.71 21.76
N GLY A 142 4.81 -1.19 21.23
CA GLY A 142 4.83 -0.27 20.09
C GLY A 142 4.28 -0.94 18.83
N PHE A 143 4.71 -2.18 18.57
CA PHE A 143 4.23 -3.00 17.46
C PHE A 143 2.70 -3.17 17.51
N ASP A 144 2.16 -3.66 18.63
CA ASP A 144 0.71 -3.84 18.79
C ASP A 144 -0.05 -2.52 18.82
N PHE A 145 0.53 -1.45 19.38
CA PHE A 145 -0.08 -0.12 19.38
C PHE A 145 -0.30 0.39 17.95
N CYS A 146 0.70 0.25 17.07
CA CYS A 146 0.57 0.61 15.66
C CYS A 146 -0.53 -0.18 14.94
N ARG A 147 -0.67 -1.48 15.25
CA ARG A 147 -1.73 -2.33 14.66
C ARG A 147 -3.12 -1.95 15.17
N ALA A 148 -3.25 -1.74 16.47
CA ALA A 148 -4.52 -1.42 17.12
C ALA A 148 -5.04 -0.03 16.73
N ASN A 149 -4.14 0.94 16.54
CA ASN A 149 -4.45 2.33 16.21
C ASN A 149 -4.13 2.68 14.75
N TYR A 150 -4.12 1.69 13.86
CA TYR A 150 -3.74 1.89 12.46
C TYR A 150 -4.70 2.88 11.79
N PRO A 151 -4.19 3.92 11.09
CA PRO A 151 -5.02 4.92 10.45
C PRO A 151 -5.88 4.31 9.34
N LEU A 152 -6.95 5.01 8.98
CA LEU A 152 -7.74 4.67 7.80
C LEU A 152 -6.85 4.82 6.55
N ARG A 153 -6.60 3.69 5.87
CA ARG A 153 -5.86 3.59 4.61
C ARG A 153 -6.78 3.10 3.50
N ARG A 154 -6.74 3.77 2.34
CA ARG A 154 -7.48 3.39 1.13
C ARG A 154 -6.60 2.64 0.12
N GLU A 155 -7.21 2.07 -0.92
CA GLU A 155 -6.53 1.39 -2.03
C GLU A 155 -6.44 2.29 -3.28
N PHE A 156 -5.53 2.01 -4.20
CA PHE A 156 -5.32 2.86 -5.40
C PHE A 156 -6.58 3.03 -6.26
N SER A 157 -7.45 2.03 -6.27
CA SER A 157 -8.73 2.06 -6.99
C SER A 157 -9.70 3.12 -6.48
N THR A 158 -9.43 3.78 -5.36
CA THR A 158 -10.27 4.85 -4.81
C THR A 158 -9.89 6.23 -5.33
N LEU A 159 -8.78 6.37 -6.06
CA LEU A 159 -8.33 7.63 -6.64
C LEU A 159 -8.58 7.63 -8.15
N MET A 160 -9.30 8.65 -8.62
CA MET A 160 -9.44 9.00 -10.03
C MET A 160 -8.32 9.96 -10.46
N ALA A 161 -7.40 9.49 -11.29
CA ALA A 161 -6.41 10.30 -11.98
C ALA A 161 -7.02 10.86 -13.28
N ARG A 162 -7.21 12.18 -13.33
CA ARG A 162 -7.68 12.88 -14.53
C ARG A 162 -6.48 13.45 -15.25
N LEU A 163 -6.21 12.96 -16.46
CA LEU A 163 -5.08 13.40 -17.28
C LEU A 163 -5.57 14.49 -18.23
N GLU A 164 -4.89 15.64 -18.27
CA GLU A 164 -5.14 16.64 -19.29
C GLU A 164 -4.57 16.18 -20.65
N PRO A 165 -5.29 16.37 -21.77
CA PRO A 165 -4.76 16.06 -23.09
C PRO A 165 -3.56 16.96 -23.41
N GLY A 166 -2.41 16.37 -23.73
CA GLY A 166 -1.25 17.13 -24.20
C GLY A 166 -1.53 17.78 -25.55
N VAL A 167 -1.18 19.07 -25.68
CA VAL A 167 -1.55 19.90 -26.85
C VAL A 167 -0.81 19.48 -28.13
N GLU A 168 0.31 18.76 -28.05
CA GLU A 168 1.22 18.52 -29.20
C GLU A 168 1.89 17.13 -29.27
N MET A 169 1.42 16.11 -28.53
CA MET A 169 2.09 14.79 -28.51
C MET A 169 1.44 13.75 -29.40
N GLN A 170 2.26 12.83 -29.92
CA GLN A 170 1.81 11.65 -30.65
C GLN A 170 0.93 10.79 -29.75
N GLN A 171 -0.09 10.16 -30.33
CA GLN A 171 -1.14 9.45 -29.61
C GLN A 171 -0.59 8.33 -28.70
N GLU A 172 0.53 7.70 -29.08
CA GLU A 172 1.21 6.67 -28.29
C GLU A 172 1.87 7.19 -27.00
N ASP A 173 2.42 8.41 -27.00
CA ASP A 173 3.11 8.98 -25.82
C ASP A 173 2.11 9.38 -24.72
N ASN A 174 0.92 9.80 -25.13
CA ASN A 174 -0.18 10.17 -24.24
C ASN A 174 -0.80 8.96 -23.52
N GLU A 175 -0.70 7.75 -24.09
CA GLU A 175 -1.30 6.54 -23.51
C GLU A 175 -0.44 5.91 -22.41
N LYS A 176 0.88 6.06 -22.46
CA LYS A 176 1.81 5.39 -21.53
C LYS A 176 1.53 5.72 -20.05
N PRO A 177 1.34 6.98 -19.63
CA PRO A 177 0.99 7.29 -18.24
C PRO A 177 -0.36 6.71 -17.83
N ALA A 178 -1.34 6.76 -18.72
CA ALA A 178 -2.68 6.23 -18.48
C ALA A 178 -2.64 4.71 -18.26
N LEU A 179 -1.92 4.00 -19.13
CA LEU A 179 -1.73 2.55 -19.04
C LEU A 179 -1.01 2.16 -17.75
N LEU A 180 0.05 2.90 -17.38
CA LEU A 180 0.81 2.63 -16.17
C LEU A 180 -0.04 2.81 -14.90
N LEU A 181 -0.82 3.89 -14.84
CA LEU A 181 -1.75 4.16 -13.73
C LEU A 181 -2.86 3.09 -13.64
N ARG A 182 -3.50 2.74 -14.76
CA ARG A 182 -4.52 1.68 -14.80
C ARG A 182 -3.94 0.33 -14.37
N SER A 183 -2.74 -0.01 -14.84
CA SER A 183 -2.06 -1.26 -14.49
C SER A 183 -1.69 -1.35 -13.02
N ALA A 184 -1.41 -0.21 -12.38
CA ALA A 184 -1.21 -0.13 -10.93
C ALA A 184 -2.51 -0.19 -10.13
N GLY A 185 -3.69 -0.08 -10.78
CA GLY A 185 -5.00 -0.18 -10.14
C GLY A 185 -5.70 1.16 -9.88
N PHE A 186 -5.21 2.27 -10.42
CA PHE A 186 -5.91 3.56 -10.37
C PHE A 186 -7.07 3.63 -11.36
N GLN A 187 -8.06 4.46 -11.07
CA GLN A 187 -9.04 4.88 -12.08
C GLN A 187 -8.45 6.03 -12.89
N VAL A 188 -8.68 6.06 -14.20
CA VAL A 188 -8.11 7.08 -15.10
C VAL A 188 -9.18 7.62 -16.05
N ALA A 189 -9.24 8.94 -16.22
CA ALA A 189 -10.12 9.64 -17.16
C ALA A 189 -9.35 10.70 -17.96
N GLY A 190 -9.78 11.01 -19.20
CA GLY A 190 -9.20 12.09 -20.02
C GLY A 190 -8.81 11.76 -21.47
N PHE A 191 -9.18 10.60 -22.02
CA PHE A 191 -8.86 10.19 -23.41
C PHE A 191 -10.10 9.72 -24.20
N ASP A 192 -11.23 10.40 -24.01
CA ASP A 192 -12.47 10.11 -24.77
C ASP A 192 -12.53 10.91 -26.08
#